data_AF-A0A1X9ND76-F1
#
_entry.id   AF-A0A1X9ND76-F1
#
_cell.length_a   1.000
_cell.length_b   1.000
_cell.length_c   1.000
_cell.angle_alpha   90.00
_cell.angle_beta   90.00
_cell.angle_gamma   90.00
#
_symmetry.space_group_name_H-M   'P 1'
#
loop_
_entity.id
_entity.type
_entity.pdbx_description
1 polymer ?
#
loop_
_entity_poly.entity_id
_entity_poly.type
_entity_poly.pdbx_seq_one_letter_code
_entity_poly.pdbx_strand_id
1 'polypeptide(L)'
;MHTIKHLVVIALLAFLTTACGGGGGGGGGSEASPQSNTSQSPASTTGSTGQATPLTSSADSSANTAEAEPTEATETTTYTAVKSMAVKGPLTDAIASIYLIDTNNDGFKGQLAAEGFTDGDAQLVMDIDNSFLTESFFILEYTLGQELNGSTPVIPTLRTLVSSEQLNNGTAVYATPLTTLAIDNAIEGLLQSSGTDISVSEFVAAVNASATVTKQATGLGILGSDLNIFTTAPILSDNTDQEQSLAYRTTIEVFAARADNVKTESEQQGSTIEPETLVPLFAKDMLDGDLDGENNGQPINELAALDNNELRAILNEDPANLKIPGTEIAISDLNDVLASEAQQVAPEVTPRPLAKLFAATDASGDEVVTASTTVTDTAQEQTETESAASTDQQSTHTESQPSSANSPPAPQQQATVSEQQNSGSEQNSTEQQSQIEQEVVEQQTQTEQPEQEVTQEEVTEEAEPFSTSVTLSWSIPTTRLNGDPLTIAELAGYEIYYYLEGDDSNGDIITINDGSATSQDIILTAPGTYNFAIATIDADGLESEISSPISLLVE
;
A
#
# COMPACT_ATOMS: atom_id res chain seq x y z
N MET A 1 -17.01 30.47 -7.16
CA MET A 1 -15.55 30.22 -7.14
C MET A 1 -15.29 29.15 -8.18
N HIS A 2 -14.34 29.35 -9.11
CA HIS A 2 -14.17 28.40 -10.21
C HIS A 2 -13.57 27.08 -9.70
N THR A 3 -14.22 25.98 -10.03
CA THR A 3 -13.63 24.65 -9.95
C THR A 3 -12.72 24.47 -11.16
N ILE A 4 -11.40 24.52 -10.97
CA ILE A 4 -10.46 24.14 -12.03
C ILE A 4 -10.61 22.63 -12.22
N LYS A 5 -11.31 22.20 -13.28
CA LYS A 5 -11.40 20.77 -13.65
C LYS A 5 -9.98 20.24 -13.77
N HIS A 6 -9.58 19.26 -12.96
CA HIS A 6 -8.35 18.52 -13.19
C HIS A 6 -8.69 17.25 -13.97
N LEU A 7 -7.98 17.02 -15.07
CA LEU A 7 -8.28 16.04 -16.11
C LEU A 7 -6.96 15.32 -16.44
N VAL A 8 -6.59 14.35 -15.61
CA VAL A 8 -5.28 13.68 -15.63
C VAL A 8 -5.11 12.82 -16.89
N VAL A 9 -3.91 12.79 -17.47
CA VAL A 9 -3.65 12.12 -18.75
C VAL A 9 -2.41 11.26 -18.71
N ILE A 10 -2.63 9.95 -18.71
CA ILE A 10 -1.60 8.94 -18.53
C ILE A 10 -1.01 8.56 -19.89
N ALA A 11 0.13 9.17 -20.18
CA ALA A 11 0.89 9.03 -21.42
C ALA A 11 1.84 7.83 -21.40
N LEU A 12 1.32 6.59 -21.40
CA LEU A 12 2.20 5.42 -21.34
C LEU A 12 2.96 5.19 -22.67
N LEU A 13 4.29 5.34 -22.61
CA LEU A 13 5.09 5.60 -23.81
C LEU A 13 6.26 4.63 -24.01
N ALA A 14 5.92 3.38 -24.33
CA ALA A 14 6.88 2.31 -24.55
C ALA A 14 7.49 2.32 -25.95
N PHE A 15 8.79 2.63 -26.06
CA PHE A 15 9.56 2.43 -27.29
C PHE A 15 9.79 0.94 -27.59
N LEU A 16 9.44 0.51 -28.81
CA LEU A 16 9.75 -0.82 -29.34
C LEU A 16 10.37 -0.71 -30.75
N THR A 17 11.70 -0.66 -30.82
CA THR A 17 12.43 -0.67 -32.09
C THR A 17 12.83 -2.10 -32.48
N THR A 18 12.26 -2.60 -33.59
CA THR A 18 12.54 -3.96 -34.08
C THR A 18 13.91 -4.07 -34.75
N ALA A 19 14.78 -4.94 -34.22
CA ALA A 19 16.02 -5.31 -34.88
C ALA A 19 15.78 -6.37 -35.98
N CYS A 20 16.21 -6.09 -37.22
CA CYS A 20 16.14 -7.03 -38.33
C CYS A 20 17.34 -8.01 -38.32
N GLY A 21 17.08 -9.32 -38.29
CA GLY A 21 18.13 -10.36 -38.24
C GLY A 21 17.75 -11.64 -38.98
N GLY A 22 18.01 -11.70 -40.29
CA GLY A 22 17.73 -12.87 -41.11
C GLY A 22 18.84 -13.94 -41.09
N GLY A 23 18.51 -15.18 -40.74
CA GLY A 23 19.41 -16.34 -40.80
C GLY A 23 18.73 -17.55 -41.47
N GLY A 24 19.16 -17.93 -42.67
CA GLY A 24 18.54 -18.99 -43.45
C GLY A 24 19.17 -20.38 -43.26
N GLY A 25 18.35 -21.40 -42.98
CA GLY A 25 18.70 -22.82 -43.09
C GLY A 25 17.76 -23.51 -44.08
N GLY A 26 18.26 -24.42 -44.94
CA GLY A 26 17.48 -24.94 -46.06
C GLY A 26 17.72 -26.42 -46.41
N GLY A 27 16.60 -27.12 -46.67
CA GLY A 27 16.53 -28.42 -47.35
C GLY A 27 16.65 -29.66 -46.45
N GLY A 28 15.84 -30.72 -46.61
CA GLY A 28 14.61 -30.83 -47.40
C GLY A 28 14.26 -32.26 -47.87
N GLY A 29 13.01 -32.71 -47.62
CA GLY A 29 12.45 -34.00 -48.07
C GLY A 29 13.01 -35.24 -47.36
N SER A 30 12.34 -36.39 -47.26
CA SER A 30 10.94 -36.83 -47.52
C SER A 30 10.68 -38.00 -46.51
N GLU A 31 9.56 -38.74 -46.39
CA GLU A 31 8.51 -39.17 -47.32
C GLU A 31 7.37 -39.90 -46.54
N ALA A 32 6.29 -40.28 -47.23
CA ALA A 32 5.35 -41.40 -46.90
C ALA A 32 4.54 -41.42 -45.57
N SER A 33 3.23 -41.15 -45.70
CA SER A 33 2.16 -41.91 -45.00
C SER A 33 1.82 -43.18 -45.81
N PRO A 34 1.22 -44.26 -45.24
CA PRO A 34 -0.26 -44.32 -45.23
C PRO A 34 -0.95 -45.15 -44.11
N GLN A 35 -2.21 -44.75 -43.82
CA GLN A 35 -3.41 -45.52 -43.42
C GLN A 35 -3.32 -46.93 -42.77
N SER A 36 -4.02 -47.12 -41.64
CA SER A 36 -5.11 -48.14 -41.43
C SER A 36 -5.54 -48.24 -39.95
N ASN A 37 -6.68 -48.82 -39.54
CA ASN A 37 -8.07 -48.86 -40.08
C ASN A 37 -9.03 -49.50 -39.03
N THR A 38 -10.33 -49.16 -38.99
CA THR A 38 -11.49 -49.91 -38.39
C THR A 38 -11.39 -50.45 -36.94
N SER A 39 -12.36 -50.20 -36.05
CA SER A 39 -13.72 -50.80 -36.05
C SER A 39 -14.63 -50.06 -35.04
N GLN A 40 -15.82 -49.56 -35.37
CA GLN A 40 -17.10 -50.24 -35.64
C GLN A 40 -17.85 -50.83 -34.43
N SER A 41 -19.06 -50.29 -34.18
CA SER A 41 -20.25 -51.02 -33.72
C SER A 41 -21.52 -50.37 -34.33
N PRO A 42 -22.65 -51.09 -34.45
CA PRO A 42 -23.65 -50.82 -35.51
C PRO A 42 -24.94 -50.11 -35.05
N ALA A 43 -25.81 -49.80 -36.02
CA ALA A 43 -27.02 -48.98 -35.87
C ALA A 43 -28.34 -49.70 -36.24
N SER A 44 -29.48 -49.13 -35.82
CA SER A 44 -30.83 -49.22 -36.45
C SER A 44 -31.72 -48.10 -35.84
N THR A 45 -32.46 -47.23 -36.55
CA THR A 45 -33.53 -47.36 -37.60
C THR A 45 -34.79 -48.08 -37.09
N THR A 46 -36.05 -47.67 -37.34
CA THR A 46 -36.68 -46.57 -38.15
C THR A 46 -38.09 -46.31 -37.55
N GLY A 47 -38.83 -45.20 -37.70
CA GLY A 47 -38.69 -43.97 -38.51
C GLY A 47 -39.78 -43.86 -39.61
N SER A 48 -40.63 -42.82 -39.62
CA SER A 48 -41.80 -42.71 -40.55
C SER A 48 -42.11 -41.29 -41.07
N THR A 49 -42.22 -41.18 -42.40
CA THR A 49 -43.14 -40.34 -43.23
C THR A 49 -43.69 -38.98 -42.72
N GLY A 50 -43.64 -37.88 -43.49
CA GLY A 50 -43.00 -37.70 -44.79
C GLY A 50 -43.42 -36.43 -45.57
N GLN A 51 -42.58 -36.10 -46.57
CA GLN A 51 -42.87 -35.57 -47.91
C GLN A 51 -43.52 -34.17 -48.06
N ALA A 52 -43.17 -33.47 -49.16
CA ALA A 52 -43.26 -32.01 -49.24
C ALA A 52 -43.80 -31.47 -50.58
N THR A 53 -44.26 -30.21 -50.52
CA THR A 53 -44.35 -29.19 -51.60
C THR A 53 -45.22 -29.51 -52.84
N PRO A 54 -45.52 -28.52 -53.73
CA PRO A 54 -45.27 -27.07 -53.67
C PRO A 54 -46.55 -26.21 -53.78
N LEU A 55 -46.41 -24.89 -53.68
CA LEU A 55 -47.11 -23.93 -54.56
C LEU A 55 -46.43 -22.55 -54.51
N THR A 56 -46.41 -21.84 -55.64
CA THR A 56 -45.80 -20.50 -55.81
C THR A 56 -46.73 -19.61 -56.62
N SER A 57 -47.02 -18.38 -56.15
CA SER A 57 -47.26 -17.23 -57.06
C SER A 57 -47.47 -15.92 -56.30
N SER A 58 -47.02 -14.83 -56.93
CA SER A 58 -47.51 -13.45 -56.78
C SER A 58 -47.16 -12.69 -55.51
N ALA A 59 -46.45 -11.58 -55.72
CA ALA A 59 -46.36 -10.48 -54.77
C ALA A 59 -47.56 -9.53 -54.93
N ASP A 60 -47.89 -8.80 -53.88
CA ASP A 60 -48.50 -7.48 -53.97
C ASP A 60 -47.77 -6.54 -53.00
N SER A 61 -47.76 -5.24 -53.30
CA SER A 61 -47.04 -4.23 -52.55
C SER A 61 -47.94 -3.59 -51.50
N SER A 62 -47.48 -3.53 -50.25
CA SER A 62 -48.00 -2.61 -49.24
C SER A 62 -46.84 -2.17 -48.36
N ALA A 63 -46.51 -0.88 -48.42
CA ALA A 63 -45.52 -0.29 -47.54
C ALA A 63 -46.14 -0.18 -46.13
N ASN A 64 -45.55 -0.88 -45.16
CA ASN A 64 -45.76 -0.59 -43.76
C ASN A 64 -44.49 0.08 -43.24
N THR A 65 -44.62 1.31 -42.72
CA THR A 65 -43.51 2.02 -42.10
C THR A 65 -42.97 1.17 -40.95
N ALA A 66 -41.66 0.91 -40.94
CA ALA A 66 -41.00 0.39 -39.75
C ALA A 66 -40.94 1.53 -38.73
N GLU A 67 -41.90 1.56 -37.80
CA GLU A 67 -41.78 2.32 -36.56
C GLU A 67 -40.64 1.65 -35.77
N ALA A 68 -39.58 2.41 -35.49
CA ALA A 68 -38.39 1.86 -34.86
C ALA A 68 -38.67 1.65 -33.37
N GLU A 69 -38.62 0.40 -32.92
CA GLU A 69 -38.38 0.08 -31.51
C GLU A 69 -37.16 0.90 -31.05
N PRO A 70 -37.23 1.61 -29.91
CA PRO A 70 -36.07 2.33 -29.40
C PRO A 70 -34.97 1.33 -29.10
N THR A 71 -33.82 1.46 -29.76
CA THR A 71 -32.61 0.73 -29.36
C THR A 71 -32.22 1.19 -27.96
N GLU A 72 -32.55 0.36 -26.98
CA GLU A 72 -32.07 0.47 -25.61
C GLU A 72 -30.54 0.54 -25.65
N ALA A 73 -29.99 1.67 -25.20
CA ALA A 73 -28.56 1.90 -25.25
C ALA A 73 -27.89 0.98 -24.22
N THR A 74 -27.17 -0.04 -24.69
CA THR A 74 -26.35 -0.89 -23.83
C THR A 74 -25.15 -0.09 -23.34
N GLU A 75 -25.31 0.56 -22.20
CA GLU A 75 -24.18 1.17 -21.48
C GLU A 75 -23.12 0.10 -21.25
N THR A 76 -21.91 0.35 -21.75
CA THR A 76 -20.82 -0.62 -21.69
C THR A 76 -20.07 -0.40 -20.38
N THR A 77 -20.47 -1.11 -19.33
CA THR A 77 -19.67 -1.15 -18.10
C THR A 77 -18.30 -1.75 -18.42
N THR A 78 -17.26 -1.14 -17.88
CA THR A 78 -15.88 -1.59 -18.03
C THR A 78 -15.31 -1.84 -16.65
N TYR A 79 -14.41 -2.82 -16.53
CA TYR A 79 -13.95 -3.33 -15.25
C TYR A 79 -12.43 -3.36 -15.19
N THR A 80 -11.89 -3.23 -13.98
CA THR A 80 -10.46 -3.31 -13.67
C THR A 80 -10.23 -4.44 -12.66
N ALA A 81 -9.32 -5.36 -12.99
CA ALA A 81 -8.98 -6.48 -12.12
C ALA A 81 -8.14 -6.01 -10.91
N VAL A 82 -8.61 -6.31 -9.70
CA VAL A 82 -7.98 -5.88 -8.45
C VAL A 82 -6.89 -6.87 -8.06
N LYS A 83 -5.62 -6.43 -8.11
CA LYS A 83 -4.51 -7.22 -7.56
C LYS A 83 -4.28 -6.89 -6.10
N SER A 84 -4.60 -7.83 -5.23
CA SER A 84 -4.33 -7.71 -3.80
C SER A 84 -4.19 -9.09 -3.15
N MET A 85 -3.63 -9.10 -1.94
CA MET A 85 -3.55 -10.28 -1.08
C MET A 85 -3.74 -9.86 0.38
N ALA A 86 -4.51 -10.64 1.13
CA ALA A 86 -4.57 -10.56 2.59
C ALA A 86 -3.43 -11.40 3.18
N VAL A 87 -2.62 -10.78 4.05
CA VAL A 87 -1.42 -11.40 4.62
C VAL A 87 -1.34 -11.13 6.14
N LYS A 88 -1.80 -12.10 6.93
CA LYS A 88 -1.19 -12.40 8.23
C LYS A 88 -0.07 -13.40 7.96
N GLY A 89 -0.41 -14.63 7.57
CA GLY A 89 0.12 -15.25 6.35
C GLY A 89 -0.89 -15.14 5.19
N PRO A 90 -0.55 -15.60 3.97
CA PRO A 90 -1.43 -15.47 2.81
C PRO A 90 -2.77 -16.17 3.04
N LEU A 91 -3.88 -15.43 2.95
CA LEU A 91 -5.20 -15.97 3.27
C LEU A 91 -5.92 -16.53 2.04
N THR A 92 -6.38 -17.77 2.13
CA THR A 92 -7.24 -18.46 1.16
C THR A 92 -8.71 -18.43 1.60
N ASP A 93 -9.64 -18.64 0.66
CA ASP A 93 -11.10 -18.64 0.87
C ASP A 93 -11.68 -17.35 1.53
N ALA A 94 -10.90 -16.26 1.60
CA ALA A 94 -11.30 -15.02 2.26
C ALA A 94 -12.30 -14.24 1.39
N ILE A 95 -13.35 -13.68 1.99
CA ILE A 95 -14.22 -12.71 1.31
C ILE A 95 -13.52 -11.36 1.33
N ALA A 96 -13.42 -10.72 0.16
CA ALA A 96 -12.81 -9.42 -0.04
C ALA A 96 -13.86 -8.40 -0.50
N SER A 97 -13.83 -7.19 0.06
CA SER A 97 -14.82 -6.14 -0.21
C SER A 97 -14.14 -4.77 -0.32
N ILE A 98 -14.39 -4.05 -1.41
CA ILE A 98 -13.95 -2.66 -1.60
C ILE A 98 -15.10 -1.71 -1.28
N TYR A 99 -14.87 -0.77 -0.37
CA TYR A 99 -15.81 0.28 0.01
C TYR A 99 -15.28 1.65 -0.40
N LEU A 100 -16.19 2.50 -0.91
CA LEU A 100 -15.96 3.94 -0.93
C LEU A 100 -15.76 4.43 0.52
N ILE A 101 -15.00 5.51 0.70
CA ILE A 101 -14.79 6.09 2.04
C ILE A 101 -15.96 7.02 2.37
N ASP A 102 -16.66 6.75 3.47
CA ASP A 102 -17.69 7.63 4.03
C ASP A 102 -17.46 7.79 5.53
N THR A 103 -16.87 8.92 5.89
CA THR A 103 -16.47 9.30 7.26
C THR A 103 -17.64 9.48 8.23
N ASN A 104 -18.89 9.42 7.75
CA ASN A 104 -20.09 9.49 8.59
C ASN A 104 -20.54 8.11 9.14
N ASN A 105 -19.95 7.01 8.66
CA ASN A 105 -20.33 5.64 9.02
C ASN A 105 -19.26 4.96 9.90
N ASP A 106 -19.68 3.91 10.62
CA ASP A 106 -18.79 3.07 11.43
C ASP A 106 -17.64 2.49 10.58
N GLY A 107 -16.39 2.66 11.04
CA GLY A 107 -15.19 2.24 10.31
C GLY A 107 -14.90 3.05 9.02
N PHE A 108 -15.58 4.19 8.82
CA PHE A 108 -15.53 5.06 7.64
C PHE A 108 -15.85 4.35 6.30
N LYS A 109 -16.62 3.26 6.34
CA LYS A 109 -17.03 2.49 5.14
C LYS A 109 -18.35 3.01 4.57
N GLY A 110 -18.33 3.40 3.30
CA GLY A 110 -19.48 3.86 2.53
C GLY A 110 -20.07 2.76 1.64
N GLN A 111 -20.43 3.13 0.41
CA GLN A 111 -20.97 2.19 -0.58
C GLN A 111 -19.96 1.10 -0.93
N LEU A 112 -20.43 -0.16 -0.97
CA LEU A 112 -19.69 -1.28 -1.55
C LEU A 112 -19.55 -1.08 -3.07
N ALA A 113 -18.30 -1.01 -3.55
CA ALA A 113 -17.94 -0.82 -4.95
C ALA A 113 -17.62 -2.15 -5.66
N ALA A 114 -17.03 -3.11 -4.95
CA ALA A 114 -16.74 -4.45 -5.45
C ALA A 114 -16.70 -5.49 -4.32
N GLU A 115 -17.00 -6.75 -4.65
CA GLU A 115 -16.88 -7.91 -3.76
C GLU A 115 -16.24 -9.07 -4.55
N GLY A 116 -15.42 -9.86 -3.89
CA GLY A 116 -14.68 -10.98 -4.48
C GLY A 116 -14.13 -11.93 -3.41
N PHE A 117 -13.22 -12.81 -3.79
CA PHE A 117 -12.66 -13.80 -2.87
C PHE A 117 -11.20 -14.13 -3.18
N THR A 118 -10.43 -14.59 -2.19
CA THR A 118 -9.11 -15.20 -2.45
C THR A 118 -9.23 -16.67 -2.81
N ASP A 119 -8.44 -17.12 -3.78
CA ASP A 119 -8.42 -18.52 -4.21
C ASP A 119 -7.51 -19.40 -3.35
N GLY A 120 -7.30 -20.66 -3.80
CA GLY A 120 -6.46 -21.64 -3.09
C GLY A 120 -4.97 -21.31 -3.05
N ASP A 121 -4.50 -20.37 -3.88
CA ASP A 121 -3.13 -19.85 -3.90
C ASP A 121 -3.07 -18.39 -3.39
N ALA A 122 -4.09 -18.02 -2.59
CA ALA A 122 -4.30 -16.73 -1.94
C ALA A 122 -4.42 -15.51 -2.88
N GLN A 123 -4.63 -15.73 -4.18
CA GLN A 123 -4.77 -14.63 -5.15
C GLN A 123 -6.19 -14.07 -5.09
N LEU A 124 -6.34 -12.74 -5.07
CA LEU A 124 -7.65 -12.10 -5.14
C LEU A 124 -8.29 -12.27 -6.53
N VAL A 125 -9.49 -12.84 -6.55
CA VAL A 125 -10.41 -12.84 -7.69
C VAL A 125 -11.48 -11.78 -7.45
N MET A 126 -11.25 -10.58 -7.97
CA MET A 126 -12.18 -9.44 -7.92
C MET A 126 -11.96 -8.50 -9.11
N ASP A 127 -13.05 -8.01 -9.67
CA ASP A 127 -13.09 -6.91 -10.64
C ASP A 127 -13.89 -5.74 -10.04
N ILE A 128 -13.42 -4.50 -10.20
CA ILE A 128 -14.16 -3.27 -9.84
C ILE A 128 -14.69 -2.58 -11.09
N ASP A 129 -15.92 -2.04 -11.03
CA ASP A 129 -16.48 -1.23 -12.11
C ASP A 129 -15.75 0.11 -12.22
N ASN A 130 -15.31 0.47 -13.43
CA ASN A 130 -14.51 1.67 -13.67
C ASN A 130 -15.27 2.97 -13.35
N SER A 131 -16.60 2.93 -13.24
CA SER A 131 -17.40 4.06 -12.74
C SER A 131 -17.06 4.48 -11.31
N PHE A 132 -16.49 3.58 -10.48
CA PHE A 132 -16.01 3.92 -9.14
C PHE A 132 -14.60 4.53 -9.14
N LEU A 133 -13.81 4.35 -10.20
CA LEU A 133 -12.41 4.81 -10.26
C LEU A 133 -12.25 6.33 -10.41
N THR A 134 -13.34 7.09 -10.39
CA THR A 134 -13.34 8.54 -10.16
C THR A 134 -12.97 8.92 -8.72
N GLU A 135 -13.16 8.00 -7.76
CA GLU A 135 -12.77 8.20 -6.37
C GLU A 135 -11.27 7.97 -6.17
N SER A 136 -10.63 8.78 -5.32
CA SER A 136 -9.17 8.72 -5.15
C SER A 136 -8.70 7.52 -4.33
N PHE A 137 -9.49 7.09 -3.34
CA PHE A 137 -9.12 6.07 -2.35
C PHE A 137 -10.32 5.24 -1.90
N PHE A 138 -10.04 3.98 -1.55
CA PHE A 138 -11.01 3.00 -1.06
C PHE A 138 -10.46 2.25 0.15
N ILE A 139 -11.35 1.74 1.00
CA ILE A 139 -11.01 0.74 2.01
C ILE A 139 -11.25 -0.64 1.39
N LEU A 140 -10.18 -1.44 1.28
CA LEU A 140 -10.27 -2.86 0.94
C LEU A 140 -10.18 -3.67 2.24
N GLU A 141 -11.26 -4.39 2.54
CA GLU A 141 -11.40 -5.24 3.72
C GLU A 141 -11.49 -6.72 3.32
N TYR A 142 -10.83 -7.58 4.07
CA TYR A 142 -10.88 -9.03 3.93
C TYR A 142 -11.41 -9.65 5.23
N THR A 143 -12.24 -10.68 5.11
CA THR A 143 -12.86 -11.40 6.23
C THR A 143 -12.95 -12.91 5.96
N LEU A 144 -13.19 -13.72 7.00
CA LEU A 144 -13.52 -15.16 6.93
C LEU A 144 -12.47 -16.09 6.29
N GLY A 145 -11.26 -15.60 6.00
CA GLY A 145 -10.20 -16.38 5.37
C GLY A 145 -9.54 -17.44 6.26
N GLN A 146 -8.74 -18.30 5.64
CA GLN A 146 -7.91 -19.32 6.27
C GLN A 146 -6.44 -19.11 5.90
N GLU A 147 -5.51 -19.40 6.81
CA GLU A 147 -4.08 -19.48 6.47
C GLU A 147 -3.82 -20.64 5.49
N LEU A 148 -2.73 -20.60 4.71
CA LEU A 148 -2.33 -21.66 3.76
C LEU A 148 -2.29 -23.09 4.35
N ASN A 149 -2.15 -23.22 5.67
CA ASN A 149 -2.13 -24.49 6.40
C ASN A 149 -3.53 -24.99 6.86
N GLY A 150 -4.60 -24.23 6.60
CA GLY A 150 -5.98 -24.50 7.01
C GLY A 150 -6.35 -24.05 8.43
N SER A 151 -5.52 -23.25 9.09
CA SER A 151 -5.83 -22.63 10.39
C SER A 151 -6.61 -21.32 10.23
N THR A 152 -7.50 -21.03 11.18
CA THR A 152 -8.17 -19.73 11.27
C THR A 152 -7.18 -18.66 11.74
N PRO A 153 -7.10 -17.48 11.08
CA PRO A 153 -6.28 -16.37 11.54
C PRO A 153 -6.71 -15.85 12.92
N VAL A 154 -5.75 -15.49 13.77
CA VAL A 154 -6.00 -14.79 15.06
C VAL A 154 -6.64 -13.42 14.85
N ILE A 155 -6.31 -12.78 13.72
CA ILE A 155 -6.87 -11.50 13.28
C ILE A 155 -7.71 -11.80 12.04
N PRO A 156 -9.02 -12.05 12.18
CA PRO A 156 -9.88 -12.57 11.11
C PRO A 156 -10.30 -11.53 10.08
N THR A 157 -10.24 -10.24 10.44
CA THR A 157 -10.53 -9.11 9.55
C THR A 157 -9.24 -8.31 9.29
N LEU A 158 -8.88 -8.13 8.02
CA LEU A 158 -7.72 -7.34 7.60
C LEU A 158 -8.13 -6.21 6.65
N ARG A 159 -7.63 -4.99 6.87
CA ARG A 159 -7.93 -3.79 6.07
C ARG A 159 -6.68 -3.21 5.43
N THR A 160 -6.84 -2.60 4.27
CA THR A 160 -5.83 -1.74 3.64
C THR A 160 -6.47 -0.57 2.90
N LEU A 161 -5.67 0.46 2.65
CA LEU A 161 -6.05 1.63 1.86
C LEU A 161 -5.49 1.44 0.45
N VAL A 162 -6.36 1.55 -0.57
CA VAL A 162 -5.98 1.41 -1.98
C VAL A 162 -6.39 2.66 -2.76
N SER A 163 -5.54 3.17 -3.64
CA SER A 163 -5.86 4.28 -4.54
C SER A 163 -6.38 3.80 -5.89
N SER A 164 -7.16 4.65 -6.58
CA SER A 164 -7.56 4.38 -7.97
C SER A 164 -6.36 4.30 -8.92
N GLU A 165 -5.24 4.96 -8.63
CA GLU A 165 -3.98 4.79 -9.37
C GLU A 165 -3.44 3.35 -9.23
N GLN A 166 -3.42 2.79 -8.02
CA GLN A 166 -2.96 1.41 -7.78
C GLN A 166 -3.87 0.40 -8.50
N LEU A 167 -5.18 0.63 -8.51
CA LEU A 167 -6.14 -0.19 -9.25
C LEU A 167 -5.90 -0.12 -10.77
N ASN A 168 -5.87 1.09 -11.35
CA ASN A 168 -5.66 1.30 -12.79
C ASN A 168 -4.32 0.72 -13.29
N ASN A 169 -3.25 0.86 -12.51
CA ASN A 169 -1.93 0.30 -12.85
C ASN A 169 -1.83 -1.21 -12.57
N GLY A 170 -2.82 -1.82 -11.93
CA GLY A 170 -2.77 -3.21 -11.48
C GLY A 170 -1.62 -3.47 -10.50
N THR A 171 -1.32 -2.48 -9.64
CA THR A 171 -0.31 -2.56 -8.58
C THR A 171 -0.83 -3.41 -7.43
N ALA A 172 -0.05 -4.40 -6.99
CA ALA A 172 -0.42 -5.25 -5.87
C ALA A 172 -0.48 -4.44 -4.56
N VAL A 173 -1.61 -4.49 -3.86
CA VAL A 173 -1.78 -3.91 -2.51
C VAL A 173 -2.03 -5.00 -1.48
N TYR A 174 -1.57 -4.79 -0.25
CA TYR A 174 -1.57 -5.83 0.79
C TYR A 174 -2.39 -5.40 2.00
N ALA A 175 -3.27 -6.27 2.49
CA ALA A 175 -3.99 -6.10 3.74
C ALA A 175 -3.35 -6.94 4.82
N THR A 176 -2.80 -6.28 5.85
CA THR A 176 -2.03 -6.91 6.92
C THR A 176 -2.55 -6.46 8.29
N PRO A 177 -2.22 -7.18 9.37
CA PRO A 177 -2.50 -6.70 10.73
C PRO A 177 -2.00 -5.28 11.01
N LEU A 178 -0.92 -4.83 10.37
CA LEU A 178 -0.34 -3.50 10.59
C LEU A 178 -0.99 -2.41 9.74
N THR A 179 -1.43 -2.70 8.50
CA THR A 179 -2.28 -1.75 7.75
C THR A 179 -3.65 -1.61 8.40
N THR A 180 -4.17 -2.70 8.99
CA THR A 180 -5.42 -2.68 9.77
C THR A 180 -5.26 -1.84 11.03
N LEU A 181 -4.21 -2.06 11.82
CA LEU A 181 -3.90 -1.27 13.02
C LEU A 181 -3.72 0.22 12.70
N ALA A 182 -3.05 0.56 11.61
CA ALA A 182 -2.87 1.94 11.17
C ALA A 182 -4.18 2.62 10.73
N ILE A 183 -5.09 1.89 10.07
CA ILE A 183 -6.41 2.40 9.67
C ILE A 183 -7.29 2.59 10.91
N ASP A 184 -7.39 1.58 11.77
CA ASP A 184 -8.25 1.61 12.95
C ASP A 184 -7.78 2.69 13.95
N ASN A 185 -6.47 2.89 14.12
CA ASN A 185 -5.89 3.96 14.95
C ASN A 185 -6.17 5.36 14.37
N ALA A 186 -6.15 5.51 13.05
CA ALA A 186 -6.51 6.77 12.40
C ALA A 186 -8.01 7.10 12.57
N ILE A 187 -8.89 6.09 12.50
CA ILE A 187 -10.33 6.24 12.73
C ILE A 187 -10.60 6.62 14.19
N GLU A 188 -10.10 5.86 15.15
CA GLU A 188 -10.24 6.14 16.58
C GLU A 188 -9.67 7.51 16.96
N GLY A 189 -8.50 7.88 16.43
CA GLY A 189 -7.87 9.18 16.66
C GLY A 189 -8.70 10.35 16.12
N LEU A 190 -9.30 10.21 14.94
CA LEU A 190 -10.17 11.24 14.37
C LEU A 190 -11.51 11.33 15.09
N LEU A 191 -12.12 10.20 15.50
CA LEU A 191 -13.34 10.19 16.30
C LEU A 191 -13.16 10.80 17.71
N GLN A 192 -11.92 10.86 18.22
CA GLN A 192 -11.60 11.48 19.51
C GLN A 192 -11.13 12.95 19.39
N SER A 193 -10.59 13.37 18.25
CA SER A 193 -10.00 14.72 18.05
C SER A 193 -10.84 15.67 17.18
N SER A 194 -11.59 15.14 16.22
CA SER A 194 -12.40 15.90 15.26
C SER A 194 -13.90 15.83 15.58
N GLY A 195 -14.68 16.71 14.93
CA GLY A 195 -16.14 16.69 15.02
C GLY A 195 -16.79 15.68 14.07
N THR A 196 -18.07 15.86 13.77
CA THR A 196 -18.81 15.04 12.79
C THR A 196 -18.34 15.21 11.34
N ASP A 197 -17.57 16.26 11.05
CA ASP A 197 -17.35 16.76 9.69
C ASP A 197 -15.94 16.41 9.18
N ILE A 198 -15.51 15.16 9.37
CA ILE A 198 -14.18 14.65 8.99
C ILE A 198 -14.10 14.48 7.46
N SER A 199 -13.05 15.00 6.82
CA SER A 199 -12.86 14.86 5.36
C SER A 199 -12.09 13.60 4.97
N VAL A 200 -12.31 13.08 3.76
CA VAL A 200 -11.53 11.94 3.20
C VAL A 200 -10.03 12.27 3.14
N SER A 201 -9.68 13.51 2.82
CA SER A 201 -8.29 14.01 2.86
C SER A 201 -7.67 14.00 4.26
N GLU A 202 -8.47 14.28 5.29
CA GLU A 202 -8.05 14.25 6.69
C GLU A 202 -7.89 12.81 7.20
N PHE A 203 -8.81 11.91 6.81
CA PHE A 203 -8.65 10.47 7.03
C PHE A 203 -7.38 9.90 6.39
N VAL A 204 -7.14 10.17 5.10
CA VAL A 204 -5.92 9.68 4.43
C VAL A 204 -4.66 10.30 5.04
N ALA A 205 -4.69 11.56 5.48
CA ALA A 205 -3.57 12.16 6.22
C ALA A 205 -3.33 11.48 7.58
N ALA A 206 -4.40 11.17 8.31
CA ALA A 206 -4.33 10.44 9.58
C ALA A 206 -3.79 9.02 9.40
N VAL A 207 -4.26 8.26 8.39
CA VAL A 207 -3.74 6.90 8.08
C VAL A 207 -2.23 6.92 7.82
N ASN A 208 -1.71 7.93 7.12
CA ASN A 208 -0.27 8.09 6.90
C ASN A 208 0.50 8.45 8.20
N ALA A 209 -0.10 9.22 9.10
CA ALA A 209 0.47 9.50 10.42
C ALA A 209 0.46 8.24 11.31
N SER A 210 -0.67 7.55 11.42
CA SER A 210 -0.85 6.30 12.16
C SER A 210 0.01 5.16 11.62
N ALA A 211 0.36 5.15 10.31
CA ALA A 211 1.37 4.24 9.77
C ALA A 211 2.75 4.45 10.42
N THR A 212 3.11 5.70 10.69
CA THR A 212 4.38 6.07 11.33
C THR A 212 4.37 5.65 12.81
N VAL A 213 3.27 5.88 13.52
CA VAL A 213 3.10 5.42 14.92
C VAL A 213 3.11 3.90 14.99
N THR A 214 2.39 3.21 14.09
CA THR A 214 2.39 1.74 13.95
C THR A 214 3.80 1.19 13.78
N LYS A 215 4.61 1.77 12.88
CA LYS A 215 6.02 1.38 12.71
C LYS A 215 6.86 1.60 13.96
N GLN A 216 6.61 2.66 14.74
CA GLN A 216 7.35 2.96 15.96
C GLN A 216 6.99 2.00 17.11
N ALA A 217 5.69 1.76 17.34
CA ALA A 217 5.21 0.88 18.40
C ALA A 217 5.47 -0.61 18.11
N THR A 218 5.29 -1.06 16.87
CA THR A 218 5.37 -2.50 16.53
C THR A 218 6.69 -2.92 15.88
N GLY A 219 7.44 -2.04 15.22
CA GLY A 219 8.46 -2.37 14.20
C GLY A 219 9.74 -3.08 14.64
N LEU A 220 9.88 -3.45 15.91
CA LEU A 220 10.99 -4.24 16.51
C LEU A 220 12.42 -3.73 16.26
N GLY A 221 12.59 -2.54 15.69
CA GLY A 221 13.88 -2.05 15.16
C GLY A 221 14.36 -2.73 13.87
N ILE A 222 13.56 -3.62 13.26
CA ILE A 222 13.92 -4.36 12.04
C ILE A 222 13.34 -3.73 10.75
N LEU A 223 12.27 -2.93 10.88
CA LEU A 223 11.71 -2.20 9.74
C LEU A 223 12.61 -1.03 9.34
N GLY A 224 13.05 -1.01 8.08
CA GLY A 224 13.83 0.11 7.53
C GLY A 224 13.09 1.44 7.60
N SER A 225 13.82 2.55 7.64
CA SER A 225 13.25 3.91 7.68
C SER A 225 12.23 4.13 6.55
N ASP A 226 12.61 3.71 5.35
CA ASP A 226 11.93 4.04 4.10
C ASP A 226 10.80 3.03 3.74
N LEU A 227 10.66 1.97 4.54
CA LEU A 227 9.64 0.93 4.38
C LEU A 227 8.22 1.48 4.58
N ASN A 228 7.31 1.26 3.65
CA ASN A 228 5.91 1.70 3.75
C ASN A 228 4.98 0.48 3.86
N ILE A 229 4.28 0.37 5.00
CA ILE A 229 3.41 -0.77 5.31
C ILE A 229 2.26 -0.97 4.30
N PHE A 230 1.87 0.07 3.55
CA PHE A 230 0.82 -0.01 2.52
C PHE A 230 1.32 -0.44 1.13
N THR A 231 2.64 -0.48 0.88
CA THR A 231 3.20 -0.80 -0.46
C THR A 231 4.33 -1.83 -0.46
N THR A 232 5.05 -2.02 0.65
CA THR A 232 6.04 -3.10 0.82
C THR A 232 5.34 -4.46 0.87
N ALA A 233 5.74 -5.41 0.02
CA ALA A 233 5.14 -6.75 0.01
C ALA A 233 5.55 -7.59 1.24
N PRO A 234 4.60 -8.11 2.04
CA PRO A 234 4.85 -9.05 3.16
C PRO A 234 4.99 -10.52 2.71
N ILE A 235 5.18 -10.72 1.41
CA ILE A 235 5.51 -11.99 0.74
C ILE A 235 6.76 -11.77 -0.12
N LEU A 236 7.47 -12.84 -0.49
CA LEU A 236 8.52 -12.70 -1.51
C LEU A 236 7.86 -12.31 -2.84
N SER A 237 8.36 -11.25 -3.47
CA SER A 237 7.91 -10.78 -4.78
C SER A 237 9.08 -10.14 -5.52
N ASP A 238 9.01 -10.05 -6.84
CA ASP A 238 9.99 -9.29 -7.63
C ASP A 238 9.82 -7.76 -7.48
N ASN A 239 8.77 -7.31 -6.78
CA ASN A 239 8.40 -5.90 -6.58
C ASN A 239 8.94 -5.31 -5.25
N THR A 240 9.59 -6.11 -4.40
CA THR A 240 10.09 -5.68 -3.08
C THR A 240 11.36 -6.46 -2.76
N ASP A 241 12.33 -5.84 -2.09
CA ASP A 241 13.52 -6.57 -1.67
C ASP A 241 13.17 -7.67 -0.64
N GLN A 242 13.68 -8.87 -0.87
CA GLN A 242 13.30 -10.05 -0.07
C GLN A 242 13.69 -9.95 1.43
N GLU A 243 14.67 -9.12 1.81
CA GLU A 243 14.96 -8.83 3.23
C GLU A 243 13.94 -7.85 3.83
N GLN A 244 13.44 -6.87 3.05
CA GLN A 244 12.32 -6.03 3.48
C GLN A 244 11.02 -6.82 3.62
N SER A 245 10.75 -7.74 2.67
CA SER A 245 9.59 -8.64 2.75
C SER A 245 9.64 -9.53 3.99
N LEU A 246 10.81 -10.11 4.30
CA LEU A 246 11.00 -10.88 5.53
C LEU A 246 10.83 -9.99 6.77
N ALA A 247 11.48 -8.83 6.84
CA ALA A 247 11.36 -7.94 7.99
C ALA A 247 9.92 -7.49 8.25
N TYR A 248 9.18 -7.11 7.20
CA TYR A 248 7.78 -6.71 7.33
C TYR A 248 6.88 -7.86 7.79
N ARG A 249 7.04 -9.04 7.18
CA ARG A 249 6.30 -10.25 7.57
C ARG A 249 6.64 -10.70 9.00
N THR A 250 7.89 -10.58 9.42
CA THR A 250 8.32 -10.83 10.80
C THR A 250 7.59 -9.91 11.78
N THR A 251 7.50 -8.61 11.51
CA THR A 251 6.74 -7.70 12.39
C THR A 251 5.24 -8.06 12.43
N ILE A 252 4.65 -8.41 11.29
CA ILE A 252 3.25 -8.84 11.19
C ILE A 252 2.96 -10.08 12.05
N GLU A 253 3.77 -11.13 11.94
CA GLU A 253 3.55 -12.37 12.70
C GLU A 253 3.84 -12.19 14.19
N VAL A 254 4.81 -11.34 14.58
CA VAL A 254 5.07 -10.99 15.99
C VAL A 254 3.88 -10.24 16.59
N PHE A 255 3.30 -9.27 15.87
CA PHE A 255 2.11 -8.57 16.34
C PHE A 255 0.92 -9.52 16.47
N ALA A 256 0.70 -10.42 15.50
CA ALA A 256 -0.36 -11.43 15.56
C ALA A 256 -0.17 -12.43 16.72
N ALA A 257 1.07 -12.85 17.02
CA ALA A 257 1.37 -13.72 18.15
C ALA A 257 1.18 -13.04 19.51
N ARG A 258 1.59 -11.76 19.63
CA ARG A 258 1.32 -10.97 20.85
C ARG A 258 -0.17 -10.72 21.06
N ALA A 259 -0.94 -10.51 19.99
CA ALA A 259 -2.40 -10.41 20.05
C ALA A 259 -3.06 -11.73 20.55
N ASP A 260 -2.58 -12.88 20.08
CA ASP A 260 -3.06 -14.20 20.54
C ASP A 260 -2.72 -14.45 22.01
N ASN A 261 -1.50 -14.06 22.44
CA ASN A 261 -1.09 -14.14 23.85
C ASN A 261 -1.94 -13.23 24.75
N VAL A 262 -2.22 -11.99 24.34
CA VAL A 262 -3.11 -11.06 25.08
C VAL A 262 -4.52 -11.62 25.21
N LYS A 263 -5.10 -12.15 24.12
CA LYS A 263 -6.39 -12.85 24.14
C LYS A 263 -6.37 -14.03 25.12
N THR A 264 -5.37 -14.90 24.99
CA THR A 264 -5.25 -16.16 25.73
C THR A 264 -5.01 -15.96 27.23
N GLU A 265 -4.25 -14.94 27.62
CA GLU A 265 -4.07 -14.62 29.04
C GLU A 265 -5.31 -13.92 29.62
N SER A 266 -5.95 -13.01 28.88
CA SER A 266 -7.21 -12.38 29.32
C SER A 266 -8.30 -13.44 29.57
N GLU A 267 -8.41 -14.45 28.69
CA GLU A 267 -9.31 -15.60 28.85
C GLU A 267 -9.00 -16.44 30.10
N GLN A 268 -7.72 -16.59 30.47
CA GLN A 268 -7.31 -17.27 31.70
C GLN A 268 -7.64 -16.47 32.97
N GLN A 269 -7.52 -15.13 32.91
CA GLN A 269 -7.98 -14.22 33.98
C GLN A 269 -9.52 -14.10 34.03
N GLY A 270 -10.24 -14.65 33.04
CA GLY A 270 -11.68 -14.78 33.01
C GLY A 270 -12.44 -13.71 32.22
N SER A 271 -11.75 -12.98 31.34
CA SER A 271 -12.33 -12.02 30.39
C SER A 271 -12.13 -12.50 28.96
N THR A 272 -13.19 -12.62 28.18
CA THR A 272 -13.08 -13.05 26.77
C THR A 272 -12.92 -11.83 25.87
N ILE A 273 -11.82 -11.79 25.11
CA ILE A 273 -11.63 -10.83 24.02
C ILE A 273 -11.97 -11.55 22.71
N GLU A 274 -12.95 -11.03 21.98
CA GLU A 274 -13.33 -11.59 20.67
C GLU A 274 -12.24 -11.26 19.63
N PRO A 275 -11.87 -12.17 18.71
CA PRO A 275 -10.80 -11.93 17.74
C PRO A 275 -10.95 -10.65 16.91
N GLU A 276 -12.19 -10.31 16.53
CA GLU A 276 -12.54 -9.08 15.79
C GLU A 276 -12.23 -7.78 16.57
N THR A 277 -12.15 -7.83 17.91
CA THR A 277 -11.90 -6.64 18.73
C THR A 277 -10.42 -6.43 19.07
N LEU A 278 -9.53 -7.40 18.78
CA LEU A 278 -8.12 -7.29 19.14
C LEU A 278 -7.44 -6.07 18.51
N VAL A 279 -7.57 -5.89 17.18
CA VAL A 279 -6.94 -4.76 16.49
C VAL A 279 -7.55 -3.41 16.89
N PRO A 280 -8.89 -3.24 16.99
CA PRO A 280 -9.50 -2.03 17.57
C PRO A 280 -9.02 -1.69 18.99
N LEU A 281 -8.74 -2.69 19.84
CA LEU A 281 -8.21 -2.44 21.19
C LEU A 281 -6.76 -1.92 21.14
N PHE A 282 -5.87 -2.54 20.35
CA PHE A 282 -4.52 -2.02 20.16
C PHE A 282 -4.49 -0.67 19.43
N ALA A 283 -5.43 -0.42 18.52
CA ALA A 283 -5.59 0.86 17.84
C ALA A 283 -5.92 2.00 18.82
N LYS A 284 -6.71 1.70 19.85
CA LYS A 284 -7.13 2.61 20.92
C LYS A 284 -6.08 2.78 22.03
N ASP A 285 -5.30 1.74 22.31
CA ASP A 285 -4.10 1.74 23.18
C ASP A 285 -3.06 2.72 22.59
N MET A 286 -2.71 2.53 21.31
CA MET A 286 -1.71 3.30 20.55
C MET A 286 -2.05 4.79 20.27
N LEU A 287 -3.01 5.39 20.96
CA LEU A 287 -3.43 6.79 20.74
C LEU A 287 -2.66 7.84 21.56
N ASP A 288 -2.10 7.48 22.72
CA ASP A 288 -1.16 8.38 23.42
C ASP A 288 0.31 8.14 23.02
N GLY A 289 0.57 7.02 22.32
CA GLY A 289 1.84 6.70 21.66
C GLY A 289 2.55 5.46 22.22
N ASP A 290 2.08 4.91 23.33
CA ASP A 290 2.56 3.66 23.91
C ASP A 290 1.60 2.48 23.58
N LEU A 291 1.97 1.26 24.02
CA LEU A 291 1.09 0.09 24.03
C LEU A 291 1.22 -0.57 25.41
N ASP A 292 0.33 -0.24 26.34
CA ASP A 292 0.39 -0.76 27.72
C ASP A 292 -0.93 -0.98 28.46
N GLY A 293 -2.06 -0.82 27.76
CA GLY A 293 -3.42 -1.09 28.26
C GLY A 293 -4.16 0.15 28.75
N GLU A 294 -3.54 1.33 28.68
CA GLU A 294 -4.15 2.61 29.00
C GLU A 294 -4.29 3.48 27.74
N ASN A 295 -5.09 4.54 27.82
CA ASN A 295 -5.14 5.62 26.84
C ASN A 295 -5.23 6.94 27.62
N ASN A 296 -4.26 7.82 27.42
CA ASN A 296 -4.06 9.05 28.20
C ASN A 296 -4.07 8.79 29.73
N GLY A 297 -3.52 7.65 30.14
CA GLY A 297 -3.49 7.21 31.54
C GLY A 297 -4.85 6.75 32.09
N GLN A 298 -5.77 6.29 31.24
CA GLN A 298 -7.05 5.66 31.62
C GLN A 298 -7.10 4.22 31.09
N PRO A 299 -7.30 3.19 31.94
CA PRO A 299 -7.34 1.80 31.49
C PRO A 299 -8.43 1.50 30.46
N ILE A 300 -8.07 0.73 29.45
CA ILE A 300 -8.98 0.17 28.45
C ILE A 300 -9.69 -1.02 29.10
N ASN A 301 -10.99 -0.86 29.42
CA ASN A 301 -11.78 -1.81 30.22
C ASN A 301 -11.71 -3.26 29.72
N GLU A 302 -11.61 -3.44 28.41
CA GLU A 302 -11.57 -4.74 27.74
C GLU A 302 -10.20 -5.45 27.91
N LEU A 303 -9.12 -4.68 28.12
CA LEU A 303 -7.77 -5.17 28.41
C LEU A 303 -7.50 -5.28 29.92
N ALA A 304 -8.19 -4.48 30.75
CA ALA A 304 -8.01 -4.35 32.20
C ALA A 304 -8.30 -5.60 33.07
N ALA A 305 -8.48 -6.77 32.45
CA ALA A 305 -8.40 -8.06 33.11
C ALA A 305 -6.95 -8.56 33.30
N LEU A 306 -6.04 -8.07 32.46
CA LEU A 306 -4.58 -8.15 32.63
C LEU A 306 -4.12 -6.94 33.47
N ASP A 307 -3.16 -7.12 34.37
CA ASP A 307 -2.47 -5.96 34.96
C ASP A 307 -1.40 -5.40 33.98
N ASN A 308 -1.08 -4.10 34.06
CA ASN A 308 -0.21 -3.46 33.08
C ASN A 308 1.20 -4.11 33.02
N ASN A 309 1.66 -4.82 34.05
CA ASN A 309 2.91 -5.56 34.01
C ASN A 309 2.78 -6.87 33.22
N GLU A 310 1.63 -7.55 33.32
CA GLU A 310 1.32 -8.77 32.56
C GLU A 310 1.16 -8.44 31.06
N LEU A 311 0.37 -7.41 30.74
CA LEU A 311 0.21 -6.93 29.37
C LEU A 311 1.54 -6.43 28.78
N ARG A 312 2.32 -5.63 29.53
CA ARG A 312 3.65 -5.21 29.07
C ARG A 312 4.63 -6.38 28.97
N ALA A 313 4.52 -7.44 29.76
CA ALA A 313 5.36 -8.63 29.62
C ALA A 313 5.08 -9.37 28.30
N ILE A 314 3.80 -9.52 27.92
CA ILE A 314 3.40 -10.09 26.63
C ILE A 314 3.87 -9.19 25.47
N LEU A 315 3.60 -7.88 25.55
CA LEU A 315 3.92 -6.94 24.48
C LEU A 315 5.44 -6.69 24.30
N ASN A 316 6.25 -6.98 25.32
CA ASN A 316 7.71 -6.91 25.25
C ASN A 316 8.37 -8.31 25.22
N GLU A 317 7.60 -9.38 24.99
CA GLU A 317 8.14 -10.75 24.86
C GLU A 317 9.13 -10.82 23.68
N ASP A 318 10.28 -11.45 23.90
CA ASP A 318 11.34 -11.61 22.90
C ASP A 318 10.82 -12.40 21.69
N PRO A 319 10.80 -11.82 20.46
CA PRO A 319 10.37 -12.48 19.24
C PRO A 319 11.01 -13.84 18.95
N ALA A 320 12.20 -14.12 19.48
CA ALA A 320 12.85 -15.43 19.34
C ALA A 320 12.08 -16.58 20.02
N ASN A 321 11.26 -16.27 21.04
CA ASN A 321 10.44 -17.24 21.79
C ASN A 321 9.02 -17.40 21.24
N LEU A 322 8.57 -16.46 20.40
CA LEU A 322 7.23 -16.47 19.82
C LEU A 322 7.11 -17.48 18.67
N LYS A 323 5.89 -17.97 18.45
CA LYS A 323 5.52 -18.87 17.35
C LYS A 323 4.61 -18.17 16.35
N ILE A 324 4.63 -18.62 15.10
CA ILE A 324 3.66 -18.21 14.09
C ILE A 324 2.28 -18.76 14.53
N PRO A 325 1.25 -17.92 14.73
CA PRO A 325 -0.03 -18.36 15.29
C PRO A 325 -0.70 -19.47 14.48
N GLY A 326 -1.35 -20.40 15.16
CA GLY A 326 -1.89 -21.63 14.57
C GLY A 326 -0.84 -22.71 14.25
N THR A 327 0.44 -22.51 14.60
CA THR A 327 1.53 -23.46 14.30
C THR A 327 2.44 -23.75 15.50
N GLU A 328 3.29 -24.77 15.35
CA GLU A 328 4.41 -25.05 16.25
C GLU A 328 5.75 -24.41 15.78
N ILE A 329 5.73 -23.60 14.71
CA ILE A 329 6.92 -23.02 14.07
C ILE A 329 7.32 -21.73 14.79
N ALA A 330 8.60 -21.57 15.13
CA ALA A 330 9.11 -20.36 15.77
C ALA A 330 9.21 -19.21 14.75
N ILE A 331 9.00 -17.96 15.19
CA ILE A 331 9.12 -16.78 14.32
C ILE A 331 10.57 -16.59 13.81
N SER A 332 11.56 -17.09 14.54
CA SER A 332 12.95 -17.17 14.09
C SER A 332 13.19 -18.08 12.88
N ASP A 333 12.26 -18.98 12.54
CA ASP A 333 12.29 -19.86 11.35
C ASP A 333 11.47 -19.30 10.15
N LEU A 334 10.88 -18.11 10.28
CA LEU A 334 9.97 -17.52 9.29
C LEU A 334 10.64 -17.27 7.92
N ASN A 335 11.97 -17.19 7.85
CA ASN A 335 12.73 -17.12 6.60
C ASN A 335 12.52 -18.38 5.73
N ASP A 336 12.46 -19.56 6.34
CA ASP A 336 12.27 -20.85 5.66
C ASP A 336 10.78 -21.06 5.30
N VAL A 337 9.87 -20.51 6.11
CA VAL A 337 8.42 -20.46 5.82
C VAL A 337 8.15 -19.59 4.61
N LEU A 338 8.66 -18.36 4.56
CA LEU A 338 8.39 -17.40 3.49
C LEU A 338 8.94 -17.89 2.12
N ALA A 339 10.08 -18.60 2.13
CA ALA A 339 10.63 -19.29 0.96
C ALA A 339 9.85 -20.57 0.56
N SER A 340 9.02 -21.11 1.45
CA SER A 340 8.12 -22.24 1.17
C SER A 340 6.78 -21.75 0.63
N GLU A 341 6.18 -20.72 1.22
CA GLU A 341 4.94 -20.08 0.76
C GLU A 341 5.06 -19.53 -0.67
N ALA A 342 6.20 -18.90 -1.00
CA ALA A 342 6.45 -18.36 -2.33
C ALA A 342 6.31 -19.41 -3.46
N GLN A 343 6.61 -20.69 -3.18
CA GLN A 343 6.47 -21.77 -4.17
C GLN A 343 5.00 -22.06 -4.55
N GLN A 344 4.04 -21.52 -3.78
CA GLN A 344 2.61 -21.58 -4.05
C GLN A 344 2.07 -20.21 -4.50
N VAL A 345 2.31 -19.15 -3.73
CA VAL A 345 1.61 -17.86 -3.91
C VAL A 345 2.35 -16.86 -4.82
N ALA A 346 3.60 -17.15 -5.20
CA ALA A 346 4.42 -16.34 -6.10
C ALA A 346 5.47 -17.21 -6.84
N PRO A 347 5.06 -18.27 -7.56
CA PRO A 347 5.94 -19.33 -8.07
C PRO A 347 6.93 -18.89 -9.16
N GLU A 348 6.77 -17.68 -9.71
CA GLU A 348 7.74 -16.99 -10.56
C GLU A 348 8.98 -16.48 -9.79
N VAL A 349 8.82 -16.16 -8.51
CA VAL A 349 9.87 -15.60 -7.66
C VAL A 349 10.86 -16.70 -7.27
N THR A 350 12.15 -16.41 -7.38
CA THR A 350 13.21 -17.27 -6.86
C THR A 350 13.65 -16.78 -5.48
N PRO A 351 13.41 -17.51 -4.38
CA PRO A 351 13.89 -17.12 -3.06
C PRO A 351 15.42 -17.13 -2.99
N ARG A 352 16.03 -16.03 -2.53
CA ARG A 352 17.45 -16.01 -2.13
C ARG A 352 17.60 -16.59 -0.72
N PRO A 353 18.78 -17.10 -0.33
CA PRO A 353 19.04 -17.44 1.07
C PRO A 353 18.95 -16.19 1.94
N LEU A 354 17.94 -16.13 2.81
CA LEU A 354 17.73 -15.03 3.76
C LEU A 354 18.25 -15.42 5.14
N ALA A 355 18.87 -14.46 5.83
CA ALA A 355 19.31 -14.63 7.21
C ALA A 355 18.13 -14.59 8.19
N LYS A 356 18.26 -15.29 9.32
CA LYS A 356 17.30 -15.20 10.42
C LYS A 356 17.43 -13.85 11.12
N LEU A 357 16.32 -13.15 11.31
CA LEU A 357 16.31 -11.84 11.97
C LEU A 357 16.44 -11.93 13.50
N PHE A 358 16.08 -13.08 14.07
CA PHE A 358 16.29 -13.41 15.48
C PHE A 358 17.01 -14.76 15.56
N ALA A 359 18.11 -14.81 16.32
CA ALA A 359 18.74 -16.07 16.69
C ALA A 359 17.93 -16.73 17.81
N ALA A 360 17.82 -18.06 17.79
CA ALA A 360 17.29 -18.79 18.93
C ALA A 360 18.26 -18.65 20.11
N THR A 361 17.77 -18.28 21.29
CA THR A 361 18.54 -18.29 22.53
C THR A 361 18.38 -19.63 23.25
N ASP A 362 19.41 -20.06 23.97
CA ASP A 362 19.32 -21.25 24.81
C ASP A 362 18.71 -20.90 26.19
N ALA A 363 18.48 -21.90 27.04
CA ALA A 363 17.98 -21.69 28.40
C ALA A 363 18.97 -20.96 29.34
N SER A 364 20.15 -20.59 28.86
CA SER A 364 21.15 -19.74 29.52
C SER A 364 21.09 -18.28 29.04
N GLY A 365 20.36 -18.00 27.95
CA GLY A 365 20.38 -16.72 27.23
C GLY A 365 21.58 -16.53 26.29
N ASP A 366 22.30 -17.61 25.94
CA ASP A 366 23.39 -17.59 24.97
C ASP A 366 22.87 -17.87 23.55
N GLU A 367 23.58 -17.41 22.52
CA GLU A 367 23.16 -17.55 21.13
C GLU A 367 23.30 -19.01 20.66
N VAL A 368 22.20 -19.66 20.28
CA VAL A 368 22.26 -21.00 19.68
C VAL A 368 22.80 -20.86 18.26
N VAL A 369 24.11 -20.97 18.11
CA VAL A 369 24.82 -20.91 16.83
C VAL A 369 24.45 -22.11 15.95
N THR A 370 23.29 -22.04 15.30
CA THR A 370 22.83 -22.99 14.28
C THR A 370 23.61 -22.74 13.00
N ALA A 371 24.78 -23.37 12.86
CA ALA A 371 25.64 -23.24 11.69
C ALA A 371 24.94 -23.74 10.41
N SER A 372 24.44 -22.81 9.60
CA SER A 372 23.92 -23.10 8.25
C SER A 372 24.67 -22.27 7.19
N THR A 373 25.22 -22.99 6.21
CA THR A 373 25.82 -22.47 4.96
C THR A 373 26.70 -21.21 5.04
N THR A 374 27.96 -21.39 5.45
CA THR A 374 29.04 -20.49 5.03
C THR A 374 29.18 -20.50 3.51
N VAL A 375 29.10 -19.34 2.85
CA VAL A 375 29.47 -19.21 1.43
C VAL A 375 31.00 -19.21 1.31
N THR A 376 31.59 -20.36 1.04
CA THR A 376 32.99 -20.48 0.65
C THR A 376 33.14 -20.34 -0.87
N ASP A 377 33.34 -19.11 -1.35
CA ASP A 377 34.00 -18.92 -2.66
C ASP A 377 35.50 -19.27 -2.53
N THR A 378 36.10 -19.77 -3.62
CA THR A 378 37.40 -20.48 -3.59
C THR A 378 38.40 -19.92 -4.60
N ALA A 379 39.16 -18.90 -4.19
CA ALA A 379 40.40 -18.46 -4.81
C ALA A 379 41.28 -17.72 -3.78
N GLN A 380 42.58 -17.97 -3.58
CA GLN A 380 43.50 -18.85 -4.31
C GLN A 380 44.36 -19.72 -3.37
N GLU A 381 44.87 -20.82 -3.93
CA GLU A 381 45.94 -21.65 -3.40
C GLU A 381 47.25 -20.87 -3.19
N GLN A 382 47.81 -20.90 -1.98
CA GLN A 382 49.25 -21.11 -1.84
C GLN A 382 49.63 -21.79 -0.53
N THR A 383 50.53 -22.77 -0.64
CA THR A 383 50.99 -23.64 0.45
C THR A 383 52.16 -23.03 1.21
N GLU A 384 52.20 -23.20 2.53
CA GLU A 384 53.41 -23.69 3.19
C GLU A 384 53.07 -24.41 4.50
N THR A 385 53.83 -25.45 4.84
CA THR A 385 53.54 -26.36 5.96
C THR A 385 54.78 -26.67 6.78
N GLU A 386 54.78 -26.24 8.05
CA GLU A 386 55.52 -26.84 9.16
C GLU A 386 54.96 -26.26 10.49
N SER A 387 54.97 -26.89 11.66
CA SER A 387 54.93 -28.29 12.13
C SER A 387 55.43 -28.26 13.59
N ALA A 388 54.67 -28.81 14.54
CA ALA A 388 55.09 -29.07 15.94
C ALA A 388 55.44 -27.84 16.83
N ALA A 389 55.31 -27.87 18.16
CA ALA A 389 54.57 -28.77 19.06
C ALA A 389 54.31 -28.07 20.43
N SER A 390 53.46 -28.68 21.25
CA SER A 390 53.19 -28.28 22.65
C SER A 390 54.38 -28.57 23.59
N THR A 391 54.54 -27.78 24.67
CA THR A 391 54.97 -28.24 26.02
C THR A 391 54.57 -27.21 27.10
N ASP A 392 54.30 -27.72 28.30
CA ASP A 392 53.76 -27.08 29.51
C ASP A 392 54.62 -26.00 30.24
N GLN A 393 54.07 -25.51 31.37
CA GLN A 393 54.70 -24.91 32.57
C GLN A 393 54.97 -23.39 32.60
N GLN A 394 54.97 -22.70 33.75
CA GLN A 394 54.32 -22.94 35.08
C GLN A 394 54.31 -21.60 35.88
N SER A 395 53.45 -21.54 36.91
CA SER A 395 53.27 -20.50 37.92
C SER A 395 54.48 -19.64 38.35
N THR A 396 54.21 -18.34 38.61
CA THR A 396 54.65 -17.67 39.84
C THR A 396 53.60 -16.66 40.34
N HIS A 397 53.28 -16.70 41.65
CA HIS A 397 52.73 -15.54 42.36
C HIS A 397 53.83 -14.48 42.56
N THR A 398 53.45 -13.20 42.66
CA THR A 398 54.01 -12.27 43.66
C THR A 398 53.01 -11.14 43.93
N GLU A 399 52.87 -10.79 45.20
CA GLU A 399 51.98 -9.78 45.76
C GLU A 399 52.76 -8.47 46.03
N SER A 400 52.21 -7.29 45.70
CA SER A 400 52.63 -5.98 46.26
C SER A 400 51.70 -4.82 45.89
N GLN A 401 51.15 -4.17 46.91
CA GLN A 401 50.68 -2.77 46.93
C GLN A 401 51.61 -1.97 47.88
N PRO A 402 51.51 -0.63 47.98
CA PRO A 402 51.28 0.42 46.97
C PRO A 402 52.39 1.51 47.04
N SER A 403 52.33 2.58 46.25
CA SER A 403 53.09 3.82 46.53
C SER A 403 52.46 5.06 45.88
N SER A 404 52.94 6.26 46.24
CA SER A 404 52.19 7.52 46.14
C SER A 404 52.92 8.68 45.46
N ALA A 405 52.11 9.56 44.84
CA ALA A 405 52.27 11.02 44.70
C ALA A 405 53.48 11.61 43.94
N ASN A 406 53.16 12.46 42.94
CA ASN A 406 53.56 13.88 43.01
C ASN A 406 52.63 14.80 42.19
N SER A 407 52.75 16.12 42.40
CA SER A 407 51.75 17.16 42.04
C SER A 407 52.27 18.13 40.91
N PRO A 408 51.80 19.40 40.80
CA PRO A 408 50.57 19.94 40.17
C PRO A 408 50.92 21.03 39.09
N PRO A 409 50.08 22.04 38.72
CA PRO A 409 48.62 22.23 38.72
C PRO A 409 48.08 22.18 37.24
N ALA A 410 47.25 23.02 36.60
CA ALA A 410 46.58 24.32 36.87
C ALA A 410 45.24 24.45 36.06
N PRO A 411 44.59 25.63 35.82
CA PRO A 411 43.28 25.84 36.46
C PRO A 411 42.07 26.20 35.55
N GLN A 412 40.87 25.84 36.04
CA GLN A 412 39.58 26.60 36.14
C GLN A 412 39.10 27.46 34.92
N GLN A 413 37.80 27.62 34.61
CA GLN A 413 36.56 27.74 35.40
C GLN A 413 35.40 27.09 34.61
N GLN A 414 34.39 26.38 35.16
CA GLN A 414 33.46 26.60 36.28
C GLN A 414 32.13 27.27 35.87
N ALA A 415 31.06 26.48 35.84
CA ALA A 415 29.69 26.86 36.18
C ALA A 415 29.00 25.63 36.83
N THR A 416 28.16 25.83 37.84
CA THR A 416 27.60 24.73 38.67
C THR A 416 26.08 24.84 38.80
N VAL A 417 25.39 23.71 38.66
CA VAL A 417 23.96 23.55 38.98
C VAL A 417 23.80 23.29 40.48
N SER A 418 22.69 23.77 41.07
CA SER A 418 22.23 23.36 42.40
C SER A 418 20.70 23.40 42.45
N GLU A 419 20.07 22.26 42.72
CA GLU A 419 18.66 22.16 43.09
C GLU A 419 18.53 22.09 44.63
N GLN A 420 17.42 22.59 45.19
CA GLN A 420 16.76 21.88 46.31
C GLN A 420 15.33 22.38 46.56
N GLN A 421 14.46 21.46 46.97
CA GLN A 421 13.07 21.70 47.38
C GLN A 421 13.00 22.09 48.88
N ASN A 422 11.94 22.78 49.31
CA ASN A 422 10.79 22.14 50.01
C ASN A 422 9.80 23.15 50.64
N SER A 423 8.52 22.75 50.62
CA SER A 423 7.31 23.14 51.39
C SER A 423 7.27 24.37 52.31
N GLY A 424 6.14 25.07 52.26
CA GLY A 424 5.64 25.97 53.31
C GLY A 424 4.23 26.48 53.02
N SER A 425 3.22 26.06 53.81
CA SER A 425 1.80 26.37 53.59
C SER A 425 1.08 26.76 54.88
N GLU A 426 0.32 27.87 54.90
CA GLU A 426 -0.90 28.00 55.71
C GLU A 426 -1.78 29.21 55.33
N GLN A 427 -3.04 29.11 55.74
CA GLN A 427 -4.28 29.78 55.28
C GLN A 427 -4.40 31.30 55.56
N ASN A 428 -5.33 32.00 54.87
CA ASN A 428 -6.57 32.55 55.49
C ASN A 428 -7.56 33.25 54.49
N SER A 429 -8.86 32.93 54.60
CA SER A 429 -10.14 33.71 54.43
C SER A 429 -10.28 35.04 53.63
N THR A 430 -11.45 35.52 53.16
CA THR A 430 -12.84 35.01 52.88
C THR A 430 -13.72 36.15 52.32
N GLU A 431 -14.66 35.88 51.38
CA GLU A 431 -15.77 36.76 50.92
C GLU A 431 -15.40 38.12 50.24
N GLN A 432 -16.26 38.90 49.54
CA GLN A 432 -17.74 38.92 49.43
C GLN A 432 -18.24 39.53 48.07
N GLN A 433 -19.43 39.10 47.61
CA GLN A 433 -20.47 39.76 46.77
C GLN A 433 -20.15 40.91 45.76
N SER A 434 -20.76 40.85 44.56
CA SER A 434 -21.96 41.68 44.23
C SER A 434 -22.68 41.24 42.93
N GLN A 435 -23.91 41.72 42.70
CA GLN A 435 -24.78 41.49 41.52
C GLN A 435 -25.38 42.81 40.99
N ILE A 436 -25.45 42.97 39.66
CA ILE A 436 -26.34 43.86 38.86
C ILE A 436 -26.40 43.18 37.46
N GLU A 437 -27.52 42.86 36.78
CA GLU A 437 -28.60 43.71 36.24
C GLU A 437 -28.08 44.85 35.30
N GLN A 438 -28.69 45.20 34.17
CA GLN A 438 -29.99 44.81 33.59
C GLN A 438 -30.01 44.94 32.04
N GLU A 439 -31.08 44.40 31.44
CA GLU A 439 -31.65 44.59 30.09
C GLU A 439 -31.41 45.93 29.35
N VAL A 440 -31.17 45.85 28.02
CA VAL A 440 -31.44 46.92 27.03
C VAL A 440 -32.00 46.28 25.75
N VAL A 441 -33.02 46.91 25.15
CA VAL A 441 -33.78 46.42 23.98
C VAL A 441 -33.71 47.44 22.82
N GLU A 442 -33.70 46.93 21.58
CA GLU A 442 -33.95 47.58 20.28
C GLU A 442 -33.56 49.06 20.04
N GLN A 443 -32.79 49.29 18.95
CA GLN A 443 -33.19 50.30 17.96
C GLN A 443 -33.05 49.75 16.54
N GLN A 444 -34.07 50.00 15.71
CA GLN A 444 -34.08 49.67 14.29
C GLN A 444 -33.58 50.88 13.48
N THR A 445 -32.69 50.66 12.52
CA THR A 445 -32.37 51.66 11.48
C THR A 445 -32.96 51.21 10.15
N GLN A 446 -34.01 51.90 9.74
CA GLN A 446 -34.65 51.78 8.45
C GLN A 446 -33.88 52.63 7.42
N THR A 447 -33.61 52.08 6.23
CA THR A 447 -33.05 52.81 5.09
C THR A 447 -33.93 52.55 3.87
N GLU A 448 -34.32 53.60 3.17
CA GLU A 448 -35.30 53.54 2.08
C GLU A 448 -34.67 53.06 0.78
N GLN A 449 -35.34 52.11 0.10
CA GLN A 449 -34.97 51.66 -1.25
C GLN A 449 -35.77 52.46 -2.29
N PRO A 450 -35.14 52.99 -3.35
CA PRO A 450 -35.85 53.74 -4.39
C PRO A 450 -36.69 52.83 -5.31
N GLU A 451 -37.74 53.44 -5.87
CA GLU A 451 -38.69 52.85 -6.82
C GLU A 451 -38.01 52.54 -8.16
N GLN A 452 -38.22 51.34 -8.72
CA GLN A 452 -37.54 50.91 -9.95
C GLN A 452 -38.32 51.27 -11.23
N GLU A 453 -37.65 51.97 -12.15
CA GLU A 453 -38.10 52.14 -13.53
C GLU A 453 -37.67 50.92 -14.37
N VAL A 454 -38.64 50.22 -14.96
CA VAL A 454 -38.38 48.95 -15.68
C VAL A 454 -37.76 49.22 -17.05
N THR A 455 -36.44 49.02 -17.14
CA THR A 455 -35.71 48.91 -18.41
C THR A 455 -35.29 47.46 -18.61
N GLN A 456 -35.64 46.87 -19.75
CA GLN A 456 -35.16 45.54 -20.14
C GLN A 456 -33.78 45.68 -20.77
N GLU A 457 -32.74 45.27 -20.07
CA GLU A 457 -31.42 45.02 -20.66
C GLU A 457 -31.37 43.59 -21.20
N GLU A 458 -30.89 43.45 -22.44
CA GLU A 458 -30.74 42.17 -23.13
C GLU A 458 -29.46 41.49 -22.63
N VAL A 459 -29.63 40.57 -21.67
CA VAL A 459 -28.52 39.82 -21.07
C VAL A 459 -27.84 38.97 -22.15
N THR A 460 -26.73 39.47 -22.66
CA THR A 460 -25.81 38.69 -23.48
C THR A 460 -25.00 37.82 -22.53
N GLU A 461 -25.21 36.51 -22.59
CA GLU A 461 -24.52 35.52 -21.77
C GLU A 461 -23.05 35.41 -22.22
N GLU A 462 -22.16 36.14 -21.54
CA GLU A 462 -20.71 36.04 -21.73
C GLU A 462 -20.24 34.70 -21.14
N ALA A 463 -19.96 33.74 -22.03
CA ALA A 463 -19.60 32.39 -21.64
C ALA A 463 -18.27 32.35 -20.85
N GLU A 464 -18.31 31.73 -19.66
CA GLU A 464 -17.14 31.52 -18.81
C GLU A 464 -16.01 30.80 -19.59
N PRO A 465 -14.75 31.27 -19.50
CA PRO A 465 -13.66 30.71 -20.28
C PRO A 465 -13.32 29.28 -19.83
N PHE A 466 -13.30 28.35 -20.78
CA PHE A 466 -12.92 26.97 -20.51
C PHE A 466 -11.48 26.89 -20.00
N SER A 467 -11.25 26.15 -18.91
CA SER A 467 -9.91 25.77 -18.47
C SER A 467 -9.93 24.44 -17.71
N THR A 468 -8.94 23.60 -17.99
CA THR A 468 -8.73 22.33 -17.29
C THR A 468 -7.23 22.08 -17.09
N SER A 469 -6.85 21.51 -15.94
CA SER A 469 -5.45 21.21 -15.59
C SER A 469 -5.16 19.73 -15.82
N VAL A 470 -4.12 19.43 -16.59
CA VAL A 470 -3.78 18.09 -17.04
C VAL A 470 -2.41 17.69 -16.53
N THR A 471 -2.35 16.72 -15.62
CA THR A 471 -1.10 16.11 -15.19
C THR A 471 -0.64 15.08 -16.22
N LEU A 472 0.53 15.30 -16.81
CA LEU A 472 1.29 14.32 -17.60
C LEU A 472 2.33 13.67 -16.69
N SER A 473 2.53 12.35 -16.78
CA SER A 473 3.53 11.62 -15.99
C SER A 473 4.36 10.65 -16.84
N TRP A 474 5.64 10.45 -16.50
CA TRP A 474 6.60 9.61 -17.22
C TRP A 474 7.62 8.94 -16.29
N SER A 475 8.31 7.91 -16.79
CA SER A 475 9.42 7.25 -16.09
C SER A 475 10.77 7.88 -16.45
N ILE A 476 11.67 8.00 -15.47
CA ILE A 476 13.04 8.50 -15.70
C ILE A 476 13.82 7.49 -16.58
N PRO A 477 14.43 7.91 -17.70
CA PRO A 477 15.16 7.02 -18.59
C PRO A 477 16.51 6.58 -18.00
N THR A 478 16.75 5.27 -17.97
CA THR A 478 17.93 4.64 -17.37
C THR A 478 18.99 4.19 -18.39
N THR A 479 18.75 4.40 -19.69
CA THR A 479 19.67 4.06 -20.79
C THR A 479 19.63 5.12 -21.89
N ARG A 480 20.81 5.45 -22.44
CA ARG A 480 20.97 6.30 -23.63
C ARG A 480 20.55 5.55 -24.90
N LEU A 481 20.26 6.28 -25.99
CA LEU A 481 19.88 5.71 -27.30
C LEU A 481 20.90 4.74 -27.92
N ASN A 482 22.16 4.76 -27.46
CA ASN A 482 23.21 3.82 -27.88
C ASN A 482 23.30 2.54 -27.02
N GLY A 483 22.49 2.43 -25.95
CA GLY A 483 22.48 1.32 -25.01
C GLY A 483 23.40 1.47 -23.80
N ASP A 484 24.16 2.56 -23.67
CA ASP A 484 24.92 2.82 -22.45
C ASP A 484 23.98 3.20 -21.29
N PRO A 485 24.30 2.84 -20.03
CA PRO A 485 23.55 3.31 -18.86
C PRO A 485 23.48 4.83 -18.78
N LEU A 486 22.35 5.36 -18.31
CA LEU A 486 22.11 6.77 -18.07
C LEU A 486 21.77 6.95 -16.59
N THR A 487 22.57 7.74 -15.87
CA THR A 487 22.28 8.06 -14.46
C THR A 487 21.47 9.35 -14.35
N ILE A 488 20.66 9.48 -13.30
CA ILE A 488 19.84 10.67 -13.04
C ILE A 488 20.67 11.96 -12.93
N ALA A 489 21.96 11.86 -12.57
CA ALA A 489 22.90 12.98 -12.51
C ALA A 489 23.41 13.45 -13.89
N GLU A 490 23.14 12.70 -14.95
CA GLU A 490 23.41 13.05 -16.36
C GLU A 490 22.18 13.63 -17.06
N LEU A 491 21.04 13.78 -16.37
CA LEU A 491 19.83 14.38 -16.91
C LEU A 491 19.74 15.86 -16.54
N ALA A 492 19.60 16.74 -17.53
CA ALA A 492 19.28 18.15 -17.30
C ALA A 492 17.77 18.38 -17.15
N GLY A 493 16.95 17.56 -17.82
CA GLY A 493 15.51 17.72 -17.80
C GLY A 493 14.78 17.10 -18.99
N TYR A 494 13.63 17.68 -19.34
CA TYR A 494 12.71 17.17 -20.34
C TYR A 494 12.06 18.31 -21.14
N GLU A 495 11.63 18.04 -22.37
CA GLU A 495 10.73 18.92 -23.13
C GLU A 495 9.45 18.19 -23.53
N ILE A 496 8.30 18.73 -23.11
CA ILE A 496 6.97 18.22 -23.46
C ILE A 496 6.45 19.03 -24.64
N TYR A 497 6.02 18.35 -25.70
CA TYR A 497 5.39 18.90 -26.89
C TYR A 497 3.89 18.58 -26.85
N TYR A 498 3.00 19.53 -27.12
CA TYR A 498 1.57 19.24 -27.24
C TYR A 498 0.83 20.12 -28.25
N TYR A 499 -0.26 19.61 -28.83
CA TYR A 499 -1.11 20.34 -29.77
C TYR A 499 -2.57 19.88 -29.75
N LEU A 500 -3.48 20.76 -30.16
CA LEU A 500 -4.91 20.47 -30.34
C LEU A 500 -5.17 19.95 -31.76
N GLU A 501 -5.86 18.83 -31.91
CA GLU A 501 -6.20 18.24 -33.20
C GLU A 501 -7.13 19.16 -34.00
N GLY A 502 -6.71 19.51 -35.22
CA GLY A 502 -7.43 20.45 -36.08
C GLY A 502 -7.02 21.92 -35.92
N ASP A 503 -6.06 22.24 -35.04
CA ASP A 503 -5.30 23.48 -35.11
C ASP A 503 -4.21 23.38 -36.19
N ASP A 504 -3.95 24.48 -36.89
CA ASP A 504 -2.90 24.62 -37.92
C ASP A 504 -1.56 25.13 -37.31
N SER A 505 -1.48 25.27 -35.97
CA SER A 505 -0.26 25.66 -35.27
C SER A 505 0.76 24.52 -35.19
N ASN A 506 2.02 24.87 -34.86
CA ASN A 506 3.11 23.90 -34.69
C ASN A 506 3.07 23.17 -33.32
N GLY A 507 2.05 23.41 -32.50
CA GLY A 507 2.02 23.00 -31.09
C GLY A 507 2.80 23.91 -30.15
N ASP A 508 2.58 23.70 -28.85
CA ASP A 508 3.26 24.33 -27.73
C ASP A 508 4.35 23.41 -27.15
N ILE A 509 5.31 24.01 -26.43
CA ILE A 509 6.45 23.30 -25.81
C ILE A 509 6.64 23.77 -24.35
N ILE A 510 6.87 22.83 -23.44
CA ILE A 510 7.19 23.08 -22.02
C ILE A 510 8.56 22.46 -21.68
N THR A 511 9.55 23.30 -21.40
CA THR A 511 10.89 22.90 -20.95
C THR A 511 10.94 22.76 -19.42
N ILE A 512 11.22 21.55 -18.93
CA ILE A 512 11.38 21.21 -17.52
C ILE A 512 12.87 21.09 -17.22
N ASN A 513 13.41 21.93 -16.34
CA ASN A 513 14.85 21.99 -16.04
C ASN A 513 15.19 21.17 -14.76
N ASP A 514 14.64 19.96 -14.69
CA ASP A 514 14.84 19.01 -13.59
C ASP A 514 14.83 17.57 -14.14
N GLY A 515 16.00 16.92 -14.15
CA GLY A 515 16.14 15.53 -14.59
C GLY A 515 15.47 14.50 -13.67
N SER A 516 15.11 14.89 -12.44
CA SER A 516 14.39 14.05 -11.48
C SER A 516 12.87 14.18 -11.53
N ALA A 517 12.34 15.13 -12.32
CA ALA A 517 10.91 15.26 -12.54
C ALA A 517 10.33 14.02 -13.24
N THR A 518 9.16 13.58 -12.77
CA THR A 518 8.37 12.47 -13.31
C THR A 518 6.93 12.86 -13.65
N SER A 519 6.54 14.12 -13.40
CA SER A 519 5.24 14.67 -13.77
C SER A 519 5.25 16.18 -14.01
N GLN A 520 4.24 16.69 -14.74
CA GLN A 520 4.03 18.11 -15.02
C GLN A 520 2.55 18.40 -15.24
N ASP A 521 2.03 19.45 -14.61
CA ASP A 521 0.68 19.96 -14.84
C ASP A 521 0.64 20.95 -16.02
N ILE A 522 -0.36 20.84 -16.88
CA ILE A 522 -0.55 21.62 -18.11
C ILE A 522 -1.99 22.18 -18.13
N ILE A 523 -2.16 23.50 -18.15
CA ILE A 523 -3.51 24.11 -18.18
C ILE A 523 -3.95 24.29 -19.65
N LEU A 524 -4.92 23.47 -20.07
CA LEU A 524 -5.55 23.54 -21.38
C LEU A 524 -6.75 24.50 -21.33
N THR A 525 -6.95 25.28 -22.40
CA THR A 525 -7.90 26.41 -22.47
C THR A 525 -9.01 26.24 -23.51
N ALA A 526 -9.09 25.07 -24.14
CA ALA A 526 -10.18 24.69 -25.03
C ALA A 526 -10.54 23.20 -24.83
N PRO A 527 -11.77 22.77 -25.16
CA PRO A 527 -12.12 21.36 -25.35
C PRO A 527 -11.69 20.87 -26.73
N GLY A 528 -11.60 19.54 -26.89
CA GLY A 528 -11.18 18.85 -28.12
C GLY A 528 -10.07 17.82 -27.90
N THR A 529 -9.57 17.20 -28.97
CA THR A 529 -8.54 16.15 -28.87
C THR A 529 -7.14 16.75 -28.77
N TYR A 530 -6.48 16.66 -27.63
CA TYR A 530 -5.06 17.05 -27.50
C TYR A 530 -4.14 15.85 -27.74
N ASN A 531 -2.96 16.12 -28.30
CA ASN A 531 -1.88 15.15 -28.49
C ASN A 531 -0.64 15.61 -27.74
N PHE A 532 0.05 14.70 -27.04
CA PHE A 532 1.23 14.99 -26.22
C PHE A 532 2.40 14.06 -26.57
N ALA A 533 3.62 14.57 -26.54
CA ALA A 533 4.87 13.82 -26.66
C ALA A 533 5.94 14.43 -25.74
N ILE A 534 7.03 13.71 -25.47
CA ILE A 534 8.11 14.13 -24.59
C ILE A 534 9.48 13.76 -25.17
N ALA A 535 10.48 14.60 -24.92
CA ALA A 535 11.89 14.33 -25.16
C ALA A 535 12.70 14.52 -23.86
N THR A 536 13.84 13.84 -23.76
CA THR A 536 14.78 13.95 -22.62
C THR A 536 15.97 14.81 -23.03
N ILE A 537 16.46 15.66 -22.12
CA ILE A 537 17.64 16.51 -22.31
C ILE A 537 18.72 16.08 -21.32
N ASP A 538 19.91 15.74 -21.82
CA ASP A 538 21.06 15.35 -20.98
C ASP A 538 21.88 16.55 -20.49
N ALA A 539 22.86 16.30 -19.61
CA ALA A 539 23.69 17.31 -18.96
C ALA A 539 24.62 18.09 -19.92
N ASP A 540 24.85 17.62 -21.14
CA ASP A 540 25.55 18.37 -22.21
C ASP A 540 24.58 19.20 -23.06
N GLY A 541 23.27 19.11 -22.81
CA GLY A 541 22.20 19.79 -23.54
C GLY A 541 21.76 19.06 -24.80
N LEU A 542 22.00 17.74 -24.89
CA LEU A 542 21.59 16.93 -26.04
C LEU A 542 20.17 16.37 -25.82
N GLU A 543 19.29 16.62 -26.78
CA GLU A 543 17.92 16.12 -26.83
C GLU A 543 17.86 14.67 -27.37
N SER A 544 16.91 13.87 -26.88
CA SER A 544 16.57 12.55 -27.43
C SER A 544 15.79 12.65 -28.76
N GLU A 545 15.43 11.51 -29.35
CA GLU A 545 14.29 11.52 -30.26
C GLU A 545 13.01 11.82 -29.47
N ILE A 546 12.08 12.59 -30.06
CA ILE A 546 10.77 12.86 -29.48
C ILE A 546 9.96 11.55 -29.46
N SER A 547 9.24 11.32 -28.38
CA SER A 547 8.38 10.14 -28.21
C SER A 547 7.26 10.05 -29.27
N SER A 548 6.69 8.84 -29.43
CA SER A 548 5.41 8.72 -30.15
C SER A 548 4.31 9.53 -29.43
N PRO A 549 3.40 10.21 -30.14
CA PRO A 549 2.36 10.99 -29.49
C PRO A 549 1.28 10.09 -28.87
N ILE A 550 0.73 10.53 -27.74
CA ILE A 550 -0.47 10.00 -27.10
C ILE A 550 -1.62 10.99 -27.27
N SER A 551 -2.87 10.54 -27.24
CA SER A 551 -4.05 11.38 -27.49
C SER A 551 -5.02 11.40 -26.31
N LEU A 552 -5.67 12.54 -26.10
CA LEU A 552 -6.62 12.87 -25.04
C LEU A 552 -7.86 13.51 -25.65
N LEU A 553 -9.07 13.17 -25.20
CA LEU A 553 -10.27 13.99 -25.46
C LEU A 553 -10.60 14.85 -24.23
N VAL A 554 -10.85 16.15 -24.45
CA VAL A 554 -11.22 17.14 -23.43
C VAL A 554 -12.64 17.66 -23.71
N GLU A 555 -13.51 17.69 -22.69
CA GLU A 555 -14.91 18.15 -22.76
C GLU A 555 -15.32 19.08 -21.59
#